data_AF-A0A7S1DQG5-F1
#
_entry.id   AF-A0A7S1DQG5-F1
#
_cell.length_a   1.000
_cell.length_b   1.000
_cell.length_c   1.000
_cell.angle_alpha   90.00
_cell.angle_beta   90.00
_cell.angle_gamma   90.00
#
_symmetry.space_group_name_H-M   'P 1'
#
loop_
_entity.id
_entity.type
_entity.pdbx_description
1 polymer ?
#
loop_
_entity_poly.entity_id
_entity_poly.type
_entity_poly.pdbx_seq_one_letter_code
_entity_poly.pdbx_strand_id
1 'polypeptide(L)'
;GTMGFKHRPVDAEAVARSQAAPNYLLKIIPHVDGTPRICELVRYHMIDVTVKGAWSGPASLELHPHALAPVADLPVKRVVSALHFIADMTLDLGTVAHDYLAQ
;
A
#
# COMPACT_ATOMS: atom_id res chain seq x y z
N GLY A 1 1.76 -1.28 -16.49
CA GLY A 1 3.12 -1.84 -16.30
C GLY A 1 3.14 -3.29 -16.71
N THR A 2 4.32 -3.88 -16.86
CA THR A 2 4.49 -5.30 -17.21
C THR A 2 5.53 -5.95 -16.29
N MET A 3 5.50 -7.29 -16.20
CA MET A 3 6.55 -8.05 -15.52
C MET A 3 6.72 -9.43 -16.16
N GLY A 4 7.97 -9.92 -16.23
CA GLY A 4 8.25 -11.30 -16.61
C GLY A 4 7.54 -12.28 -15.66
N PHE A 5 6.77 -13.21 -16.21
CA PHE A 5 5.90 -14.09 -15.42
C PHE A 5 6.71 -15.08 -14.58
N LYS A 6 6.58 -14.98 -13.25
CA LYS A 6 7.19 -15.90 -12.26
C LYS A 6 8.70 -16.15 -12.50
N HIS A 7 9.42 -15.11 -12.90
CA HIS A 7 10.78 -15.23 -13.44
C HIS A 7 11.81 -15.76 -12.43
N ARG A 8 11.77 -15.31 -11.17
CA ARG A 8 12.65 -15.81 -10.09
C ARG A 8 11.87 -15.94 -8.78
N PRO A 9 11.87 -17.09 -8.09
CA PRO A 9 11.24 -17.20 -6.77
C PRO A 9 11.95 -16.28 -5.77
N VAL A 10 11.21 -15.84 -4.74
CA VAL A 10 11.75 -15.06 -3.62
C VAL A 10 11.32 -15.66 -2.29
N ASP A 11 11.98 -15.25 -1.20
CA ASP A 11 11.67 -15.70 0.15
C ASP A 11 10.24 -15.29 0.57
N ALA A 12 9.37 -16.29 0.76
CA ALA A 12 8.00 -16.10 1.15
C ALA A 12 7.87 -15.51 2.57
N GLU A 13 8.79 -15.82 3.48
CA GLU A 13 8.75 -15.27 4.84
C GLU A 13 9.12 -13.78 4.84
N ALA A 14 10.08 -13.37 4.02
CA ALA A 14 10.39 -11.95 3.82
C ALA A 14 9.18 -11.17 3.28
N VAL A 15 8.46 -11.75 2.31
CA VAL A 15 7.22 -11.17 1.79
C VAL A 15 6.17 -11.06 2.90
N ALA A 16 5.91 -12.14 3.65
CA ALA A 16 4.95 -12.13 4.75
C ALA A 16 5.29 -11.05 5.81
N ARG A 17 6.56 -10.93 6.21
CA ARG A 17 7.02 -9.89 7.14
C ARG A 17 6.76 -8.48 6.62
N SER A 18 6.96 -8.23 5.32
CA SER A 18 6.68 -6.93 4.72
C SER A 18 5.19 -6.60 4.71
N GLN A 19 4.32 -7.60 4.46
CA GLN A 19 2.87 -7.39 4.45
C GLN A 19 2.31 -7.17 5.86
N ALA A 20 2.95 -7.76 6.87
CA ALA A 20 2.61 -7.58 8.28
C ALA A 20 3.11 -6.25 8.87
N ALA A 21 3.86 -5.43 8.12
CA ALA A 21 4.31 -4.12 8.56
C ALA A 21 3.11 -3.16 8.78
N PRO A 22 3.24 -2.16 9.67
CA PRO A 22 2.18 -1.19 9.89
C PRO A 22 1.92 -0.37 8.62
N ASN A 23 0.65 -0.23 8.27
CA ASN A 23 0.18 0.63 7.20
C ASN A 23 -0.46 1.89 7.81
N TYR A 24 -0.28 3.03 7.14
CA TYR A 24 -0.76 4.33 7.64
C TYR A 24 -1.67 5.01 6.62
N LEU A 25 -2.79 5.54 7.12
CA LEU A 25 -3.77 6.28 6.32
C LEU A 25 -4.07 7.62 7.00
N LEU A 26 -4.23 8.68 6.21
CA LEU A 26 -4.80 9.93 6.69
C LEU A 26 -6.32 9.88 6.50
N LYS A 27 -7.06 9.67 7.60
CA LYS A 27 -8.53 9.60 7.59
C LYS A 27 -9.09 11.01 7.80
N ILE A 28 -9.83 11.50 6.81
CA ILE A 28 -10.47 12.82 6.84
C ILE A 28 -11.97 12.63 6.61
N ILE A 29 -12.80 13.04 7.57
CA ILE A 29 -14.25 13.11 7.41
C ILE A 29 -14.69 14.54 7.74
N PRO A 30 -15.34 15.26 6.81
CA PRO A 30 -15.81 16.61 7.06
C PRO A 30 -17.01 16.61 8.02
N HIS A 31 -17.15 17.69 8.76
CA HIS A 31 -18.37 18.06 9.44
C HIS A 31 -19.42 18.60 8.45
N VAL A 32 -20.63 18.86 8.92
CA VAL A 32 -21.74 19.36 8.08
C VAL A 32 -21.47 20.76 7.50
N ASP A 33 -20.57 21.53 8.11
CA ASP A 33 -20.14 22.86 7.66
C ASP A 33 -18.87 22.82 6.78
N GLY A 34 -18.34 21.62 6.50
CA GLY A 34 -17.11 21.42 5.72
C GLY A 34 -15.81 21.49 6.52
N THR A 35 -15.84 21.89 7.80
CA THR A 35 -14.65 21.81 8.67
C THR A 35 -14.27 20.35 8.95
N PRO A 36 -13.00 20.01 9.29
CA PRO A 36 -12.64 18.64 9.63
C PRO A 36 -13.34 18.18 10.91
N ARG A 37 -14.17 17.12 10.84
CA ARG A 37 -14.72 16.44 12.03
C ARG A 37 -13.82 15.32 12.52
N ILE A 38 -13.14 14.65 11.58
CA ILE A 38 -12.10 13.66 11.83
C ILE A 38 -10.92 14.06 10.95
N CYS A 39 -9.74 14.16 11.55
CA CYS A 39 -8.47 14.32 10.88
C CYS A 39 -7.44 13.53 11.67
N GLU A 40 -7.27 12.25 11.31
CA GLU A 40 -6.52 11.29 12.11
C GLU A 40 -5.53 10.51 11.24
N LEU A 41 -4.32 10.31 11.74
CA LEU A 41 -3.43 9.28 11.23
C LEU A 41 -3.86 7.93 11.81
N VAL A 42 -4.37 7.05 10.97
CA VAL A 42 -4.80 5.69 11.35
C VAL A 42 -3.69 4.71 10.99
N ARG A 43 -3.36 3.81 11.92
CA ARG A 43 -2.49 2.65 11.71
C ARG A 43 -3.34 1.37 11.64
N TYR A 44 -3.13 0.56 10.61
CA TYR A 44 -3.73 -0.77 10.50
C TYR A 44 -2.70 -1.83 10.08
N HIS A 45 -3.06 -3.10 10.20
CA HIS A 45 -2.22 -4.23 9.85
C HIS A 45 -2.97 -5.22 8.97
N MET A 46 -2.22 -5.94 8.13
CA MET A 46 -2.67 -7.21 7.58
C MET A 46 -2.24 -8.31 8.55
N ILE A 47 -3.19 -9.13 9.02
CA ILE A 47 -2.94 -10.24 9.94
C ILE A 47 -3.20 -11.57 9.23
N ASP A 48 -2.81 -12.69 9.86
CA ASP A 48 -2.99 -14.04 9.33
C ASP A 48 -2.40 -14.24 7.92
N VAL A 49 -1.27 -13.59 7.64
CA VAL A 49 -0.66 -13.59 6.31
C VAL A 49 -0.07 -14.96 5.95
N THR A 50 -0.65 -15.61 4.95
CA THR A 50 -0.20 -16.88 4.40
C THR A 50 0.17 -16.72 2.93
N VAL A 51 1.47 -16.68 2.61
CA VAL A 51 1.97 -16.55 1.23
C VAL A 51 1.92 -17.90 0.51
N LYS A 52 1.19 -17.96 -0.60
CA LYS A 52 1.03 -19.14 -1.48
C LYS A 52 2.12 -19.23 -2.55
N GLY A 53 2.77 -18.12 -2.86
CA GLY A 53 3.91 -18.06 -3.77
C GLY A 53 4.34 -16.63 -4.04
N ALA A 54 5.63 -16.44 -4.31
CA ALA A 54 6.21 -15.12 -4.53
C ALA A 54 7.37 -15.19 -5.54
N TRP A 55 7.40 -14.22 -6.46
CA TRP A 55 8.39 -14.12 -7.53
C TRP A 55 8.77 -12.68 -7.84
N SER A 56 10.03 -12.47 -8.21
CA SER A 56 10.53 -11.23 -8.81
C SER A 56 10.82 -11.43 -10.30
N GLY A 57 10.99 -10.33 -11.03
CA GLY A 57 11.32 -10.36 -12.45
C GLY A 57 11.62 -8.97 -13.02
N PRO A 58 12.14 -8.91 -14.27
CA PRO A 58 12.24 -7.65 -14.99
C PRO A 58 10.83 -7.06 -15.18
N ALA A 59 10.70 -5.75 -14.99
CA ALA A 59 9.42 -5.06 -15.00
C ALA A 59 9.52 -3.65 -15.58
N SER A 60 8.38 -3.13 -16.05
CA SER A 60 8.22 -1.75 -16.48
C SER A 60 6.96 -1.13 -15.88
N LEU A 61 6.96 0.19 -15.72
CA LEU A 61 5.80 0.97 -15.33
C LEU A 61 5.75 2.24 -16.18
N GLU A 62 4.59 2.50 -16.76
CA GLU A 62 4.27 3.72 -17.49
C GLU A 62 3.00 4.30 -16.85
N LEU A 63 2.99 5.62 -16.69
CA LEU A 63 1.91 6.38 -16.09
C LEU A 63 1.47 7.47 -17.08
N HIS A 64 0.16 7.70 -17.17
CA HIS A 64 -0.40 8.74 -18.04
C HIS A 64 -1.02 9.85 -17.19
N PRO A 65 -0.92 11.12 -17.62
CA PRO A 65 -1.50 12.23 -16.90
C PRO A 65 -3.03 12.15 -16.92
N HIS A 66 -3.66 12.46 -15.79
CA HIS A 66 -5.11 12.50 -15.67
C HIS A 66 -5.54 13.47 -14.56
N ALA A 67 -6.49 14.35 -14.84
CA ALA A 67 -6.88 15.44 -13.92
C ALA A 67 -7.46 14.95 -12.57
N LEU A 68 -8.17 13.82 -12.56
CA LEU A 68 -8.80 13.24 -11.36
C LEU A 68 -8.13 11.94 -10.88
N ALA A 69 -7.02 11.56 -11.50
CA ALA A 69 -6.23 10.39 -11.12
C ALA A 69 -4.73 10.70 -11.31
N PRO A 70 -4.19 11.65 -10.53
CA PRO A 70 -2.88 12.27 -10.79
C PRO A 70 -1.70 11.39 -10.38
N VAL A 71 -1.72 10.10 -10.75
CA VAL A 71 -0.64 9.16 -10.42
C VAL A 71 0.71 9.55 -11.05
N ALA A 72 0.68 10.28 -12.17
CA ALA A 72 1.88 10.75 -12.87
C ALA A 72 2.57 11.94 -12.20
N ASP A 73 1.98 12.56 -11.17
CA ASP A 73 2.61 13.64 -10.38
C ASP A 73 3.83 13.13 -9.59
N LEU A 74 3.90 11.81 -9.36
CA LEU A 74 5.09 11.10 -8.91
C LEU A 74 5.73 10.36 -10.10
N PRO A 75 6.61 11.01 -10.89
CA PRO A 75 7.10 10.45 -12.14
C PRO A 75 8.06 9.26 -11.91
N VAL A 76 7.95 8.24 -12.77
CA VAL A 76 8.85 7.08 -12.78
C VAL A 76 10.23 7.49 -13.28
N LYS A 77 11.15 7.82 -12.37
CA LYS A 77 12.56 8.10 -12.71
C LYS A 77 13.32 6.82 -13.08
N ARG A 78 13.06 5.72 -12.35
CA ARG A 78 13.66 4.40 -12.54
C ARG A 78 12.87 3.35 -11.77
N VAL A 79 12.63 2.19 -12.38
CA VAL A 79 12.10 1.02 -11.67
C VAL A 79 13.19 0.43 -10.77
N VAL A 80 12.93 0.30 -9.47
CA VAL A 80 13.92 -0.21 -8.48
C VAL A 80 13.81 -1.73 -8.31
N SER A 81 12.59 -2.26 -8.24
CA SER A 81 12.29 -3.68 -8.06
C SER A 81 10.85 -3.98 -8.48
N ALA A 82 10.53 -5.27 -8.66
CA ALA A 82 9.15 -5.74 -8.86
C ALA A 82 8.93 -7.10 -8.18
N LEU A 83 7.71 -7.32 -7.69
CA LEU A 83 7.28 -8.50 -6.96
C LEU A 83 5.86 -8.88 -7.39
N HIS A 84 5.63 -10.16 -7.66
CA HIS A 84 4.32 -10.79 -7.79
C HIS A 84 4.21 -11.85 -6.72
N PHE A 85 3.19 -11.78 -5.89
CA PHE A 85 2.90 -12.81 -4.90
C PHE A 85 1.40 -13.07 -4.84
N ILE A 86 1.05 -14.22 -4.28
CA ILE A 86 -0.32 -14.63 -3.97
C ILE A 86 -0.34 -14.96 -2.48
N ALA A 87 -1.31 -14.44 -1.73
CA ALA A 87 -1.44 -14.69 -0.31
C ALA A 87 -2.90 -14.67 0.14
N ASP A 88 -3.19 -15.40 1.21
CA ASP A 88 -4.36 -15.17 2.04
C ASP A 88 -3.96 -14.26 3.20
N MET A 89 -4.83 -13.34 3.57
CA MET A 89 -4.56 -12.32 4.60
C MET A 89 -5.86 -11.68 5.05
N THR A 90 -5.94 -11.35 6.34
CA THR A 90 -7.09 -10.68 6.96
C THR A 90 -6.75 -9.21 7.15
N LEU A 91 -7.65 -8.32 6.72
CA LEU A 91 -7.54 -6.89 7.01
C LEU A 91 -8.11 -6.62 8.40
N ASP A 92 -7.27 -6.27 9.36
CA ASP A 92 -7.71 -5.93 10.70
C ASP A 92 -8.24 -4.49 10.79
N LEU A 93 -9.01 -4.18 11.82
CA LEU A 93 -9.47 -2.83 12.08
C LEU A 93 -8.30 -1.90 12.44
N GLY A 94 -8.42 -0.63 12.05
CA GLY A 94 -7.41 0.39 12.32
C GLY A 94 -7.47 0.94 13.76
N THR A 95 -6.36 1.53 14.19
CA THR A 95 -6.19 2.27 15.45
C THR A 95 -5.72 3.69 15.17
N VAL A 96 -6.14 4.67 15.97
CA VAL A 96 -5.64 6.05 15.84
C VAL A 96 -4.21 6.11 16.36
N ALA A 97 -3.26 6.44 15.48
CA ALA A 97 -1.86 6.63 15.83
C ALA A 97 -1.55 8.10 16.18
N HIS A 98 -2.28 9.04 15.59
CA HIS A 98 -2.21 10.47 15.91
C HIS A 98 -3.52 11.15 15.53
N ASP A 99 -4.04 12.01 16.41
CA ASP A 99 -5.22 12.86 16.15
C ASP A 99 -4.74 14.30 15.97
N TYR A 100 -4.97 14.87 14.79
CA TYR A 100 -4.53 16.24 14.46
C TYR A 100 -5.44 17.32 15.06
N LEU A 101 -6.60 16.95 15.62
CA LEU A 101 -7.55 17.86 16.25
C LEU A 101 -7.44 17.85 17.79
N ALA A 102 -6.66 16.93 18.35
CA ALA A 102 -6.31 16.94 19.76
C ALA A 102 -5.38 18.13 20.06
N GLN A 103 -5.67 18.87 21.13
CA GLN A 103 -4.85 19.98 21.61
C GLN A 103 -3.62 19.50 22.37
#